data_AF-A0A836M0P3-F1
#
_entry.id   AF-A0A836M0P3-F1
#
_cell.length_a   1.000
_cell.length_b   1.000
_cell.length_c   1.000
_cell.angle_alpha   90.00
_cell.angle_beta   90.00
_cell.angle_gamma   90.00
#
_symmetry.space_group_name_H-M   'P 1'
#
loop_
_entity.id
_entity.type
_entity.pdbx_description
1 polymer ?
#
loop_
_entity_poly.entity_id
_entity_poly.type
_entity_poly.pdbx_seq_one_letter_code
_entity_poly.pdbx_strand_id
1 'polypeptide(L)'
;MWAVAAIQVKKKVDTGPQSSEQAYFDKAQKALDRGQYLDATKSLEAIDTYYPTGQYAQQAQLELLYSKFKQKDYEGAIALAERFIRLNPQHPNVDYAYYVRGVSNMEMNYDSLLRYTSLQQSHRDVSYLKVAYQNFVDLIRRFPSSQYSVDAAQRMKFIGQELAESEMNAARFNVKRKAWIAAAERSQWVIEHYPQTPQVPEALATLAYSYDQLGDKATSQQYIEVLKLNYPSLVNKNGTVNMRAARKEGNWINRATLGILGRESKSVTPDTTTSSETEPKRSLLNRVSFGLIGNSGKEETEETTNTPVEAPKSERSWTNRLSFGLLDKPEPKAAEGATIAPATSSSEAPSASPADNEADDAAQ
;
A
#
# COMPACT_ATOMS: atom_id res chain seq x y z
N MET A 1 43.48 6.92 41.94
CA MET A 1 43.88 7.28 40.56
C MET A 1 42.92 6.57 39.61
N TRP A 2 42.06 7.32 38.91
CA TRP A 2 41.13 6.80 37.90
C TRP A 2 41.16 7.77 36.72
N ALA A 3 41.42 7.27 35.51
CA ALA A 3 41.54 8.09 34.31
C ALA A 3 40.20 8.11 33.55
N VAL A 4 39.66 9.30 33.31
CA VAL A 4 38.47 9.47 32.46
C VAL A 4 38.93 9.52 31.00
N ALA A 5 38.60 8.47 30.23
CA ALA A 5 38.89 8.42 28.81
C ALA A 5 37.94 9.35 28.03
N ALA A 6 38.47 10.45 27.49
CA ALA A 6 37.68 11.38 26.68
C ALA A 6 37.39 10.77 25.30
N ILE A 7 36.12 10.52 24.99
CA ILE A 7 35.68 10.02 23.68
C ILE A 7 35.80 11.16 22.66
N GLN A 8 36.87 11.13 21.87
CA GLN A 8 37.10 12.03 20.74
C GLN A 8 36.13 11.72 19.59
N VAL A 9 34.97 12.39 19.61
CA VAL A 9 34.03 12.38 18.48
C VAL A 9 34.70 13.09 17.30
N LYS A 10 35.21 12.31 16.34
CA LYS A 10 35.77 12.86 15.08
C LYS A 10 34.72 13.67 14.36
N LYS A 11 34.81 15.00 14.47
CA LYS A 11 33.95 15.95 13.75
C LYS A 11 34.16 15.75 12.25
N LYS A 12 33.17 15.15 11.58
CA LYS A 12 33.17 14.98 10.13
C LYS A 12 33.03 16.37 9.51
N VAL A 13 34.12 16.87 8.93
CA VAL A 13 34.16 18.20 8.30
C VAL A 13 33.33 18.14 7.02
N ASP A 14 32.43 19.10 6.85
CA ASP A 14 31.74 19.34 5.59
C ASP A 14 32.74 19.95 4.60
N THR A 15 32.86 19.34 3.42
CA THR A 15 33.77 19.76 2.34
C THR A 15 33.03 20.45 1.20
N GLY A 16 31.73 20.70 1.33
CA GLY A 16 30.85 21.26 0.30
C GLY A 16 30.48 20.26 -0.81
N PRO A 17 29.80 20.71 -1.88
CA PRO A 17 29.45 19.86 -3.01
C PRO A 17 30.70 19.31 -3.70
N GLN A 18 30.77 17.99 -3.84
CA GLN A 18 31.89 17.25 -4.48
C GLN A 18 31.59 16.89 -5.94
N SER A 19 30.42 17.27 -6.46
CA SER A 19 29.90 16.94 -7.79
C SER A 19 28.77 17.92 -8.14
N SER A 20 28.40 18.04 -9.42
CA SER A 20 27.23 18.82 -9.82
C SER A 20 25.92 18.18 -9.36
N GLU A 21 24.84 18.97 -9.30
CA GLU A 21 23.49 18.50 -8.97
C GLU A 21 23.08 17.27 -9.82
N GLN A 22 23.21 17.38 -11.14
CA GLN A 22 22.90 16.30 -12.07
C GLN A 22 23.75 15.05 -11.81
N ALA A 23 25.05 15.20 -11.50
CA ALA A 23 25.92 14.05 -11.20
C ALA A 23 25.55 13.35 -9.88
N TYR A 24 25.04 14.09 -8.88
CA TYR A 24 24.43 13.50 -7.70
C TYR A 24 23.10 12.80 -8.02
N PHE A 25 22.27 13.39 -8.89
CA PHE A 25 20.96 12.84 -9.27
C PHE A 25 21.11 11.53 -10.05
N ASP A 26 21.92 11.53 -11.11
CA ASP A 26 22.31 10.35 -11.89
C ASP A 26 22.83 9.21 -11.00
N LYS A 27 23.64 9.55 -9.99
CA LYS A 27 24.18 8.60 -9.03
C LYS A 27 23.11 8.05 -8.10
N ALA A 28 22.15 8.88 -7.68
CA ALA A 28 21.00 8.45 -6.90
C ALA A 28 20.11 7.48 -7.70
N GLN A 29 19.77 7.80 -8.96
CA GLN A 29 19.01 6.93 -9.86
C GLN A 29 19.66 5.54 -9.95
N LYS A 30 20.94 5.52 -10.37
CA LYS A 30 21.73 4.29 -10.53
C LYS A 30 21.88 3.50 -9.23
N ALA A 31 21.76 4.12 -8.07
CA ALA A 31 21.72 3.45 -6.77
C ALA A 31 20.32 2.88 -6.45
N LEU A 32 19.24 3.65 -6.67
CA LEU A 32 17.86 3.19 -6.46
C LEU A 32 17.50 2.00 -7.36
N ASP A 33 17.92 2.01 -8.63
CA ASP A 33 17.72 0.89 -9.56
C ASP A 33 18.39 -0.42 -9.10
N ARG A 34 19.46 -0.31 -8.32
CA ARG A 34 20.19 -1.43 -7.72
C ARG A 34 19.73 -1.75 -6.28
N GLY A 35 18.69 -1.08 -5.78
CA GLY A 35 18.22 -1.22 -4.39
C GLY A 35 19.23 -0.70 -3.34
N GLN A 36 20.21 0.10 -3.74
CA GLN A 36 21.27 0.64 -2.88
C GLN A 36 20.80 1.92 -2.16
N TYR A 37 19.71 1.81 -1.41
CA TYR A 37 19.02 2.95 -0.78
C TYR A 37 19.95 3.85 0.06
N LEU A 38 20.92 3.25 0.76
CA LEU A 38 21.91 3.99 1.56
C LEU A 38 22.82 4.91 0.72
N ASP A 39 23.18 4.51 -0.50
CA ASP A 39 24.01 5.33 -1.40
C ASP A 39 23.18 6.29 -2.27
N ALA A 40 21.91 5.94 -2.53
CA ALA A 40 20.92 6.88 -3.05
C ALA A 40 20.69 8.02 -2.05
N THR A 41 20.38 7.71 -0.79
CA THR A 41 20.13 8.69 0.27
C THR A 41 21.30 9.66 0.45
N LYS A 42 22.55 9.19 0.53
CA LYS A 42 23.74 10.08 0.57
C LYS A 42 23.84 11.05 -0.61
N SER A 43 23.36 10.64 -1.79
CA SER A 43 23.44 11.43 -3.01
C SER A 43 22.27 12.41 -3.11
N LEU A 44 21.07 12.03 -2.64
CA LEU A 44 19.88 12.86 -2.59
C LEU A 44 19.95 13.90 -1.46
N GLU A 45 20.47 13.53 -0.29
CA GLU A 45 20.73 14.46 0.82
C GLU A 45 21.79 15.51 0.42
N ALA A 46 22.73 15.18 -0.46
CA ALA A 46 23.68 16.16 -1.00
C ALA A 46 23.00 17.18 -1.94
N ILE A 47 21.99 16.78 -2.72
CA ILE A 47 21.17 17.71 -3.52
C ILE A 47 20.36 18.62 -2.60
N ASP A 48 19.64 18.05 -1.63
CA ASP A 48 18.82 18.81 -0.69
C ASP A 48 19.63 19.76 0.22
N THR A 49 20.91 19.46 0.45
CA THR A 49 21.84 20.31 1.23
C THR A 49 22.49 21.41 0.38
N TYR A 50 23.09 21.08 -0.76
CA TYR A 50 23.93 22.02 -1.53
C TYR A 50 23.19 22.68 -2.71
N TYR A 51 22.09 22.09 -3.17
CA TYR A 51 21.32 22.53 -4.33
C TYR A 51 19.80 22.65 -4.02
N PRO A 52 19.38 23.32 -2.91
CA PRO A 52 17.99 23.31 -2.44
C PRO A 52 16.98 24.00 -3.38
N THR A 53 17.46 24.75 -4.37
CA THR A 53 16.67 25.39 -5.44
C THR A 53 17.15 25.00 -6.83
N GLY A 54 17.85 23.87 -6.96
CA GLY A 54 18.33 23.33 -8.23
C GLY A 54 17.22 22.67 -9.07
N GLN A 55 17.55 22.27 -10.30
CA GLN A 55 16.59 21.72 -11.27
C GLN A 55 15.98 20.39 -10.82
N TYR A 56 16.74 19.61 -10.05
CA TYR A 56 16.36 18.28 -9.57
C TYR A 56 15.93 18.29 -8.10
N ALA A 57 16.02 19.44 -7.39
CA ALA A 57 15.80 19.54 -5.95
C ALA A 57 14.46 18.94 -5.45
N GLN A 58 13.34 19.31 -6.07
CA GLN A 58 12.02 18.79 -5.68
C GLN A 58 11.87 17.28 -5.97
N GLN A 59 12.38 16.80 -7.10
CA GLN A 59 12.37 15.38 -7.45
C GLN A 59 13.29 14.57 -6.52
N ALA A 60 14.45 15.11 -6.15
CA ALA A 60 15.38 14.51 -5.21
C ALA A 60 14.77 14.39 -3.79
N GLN A 61 13.97 15.38 -3.36
CA GLN A 61 13.21 15.29 -2.10
C GLN A 61 12.16 14.16 -2.15
N LEU A 62 11.43 14.01 -3.26
CA LEU A 62 10.45 12.91 -3.44
C LEU A 62 11.13 11.54 -3.46
N GLU A 63 12.29 11.40 -4.09
CA GLU A 63 13.04 10.14 -4.09
C GLU A 63 13.73 9.86 -2.75
N LEU A 64 14.09 10.90 -1.99
CA LEU A 64 14.64 10.74 -0.65
C LEU A 64 13.57 10.23 0.34
N LEU A 65 12.30 10.60 0.17
CA LEU A 65 11.17 9.98 0.89
C LEU A 65 11.13 8.47 0.67
N TYR A 66 11.13 8.03 -0.60
CA TYR A 66 11.16 6.61 -0.97
C TYR A 66 12.37 5.88 -0.38
N SER A 67 13.56 6.48 -0.51
CA SER A 67 14.81 5.89 -0.05
C SER A 67 14.88 5.76 1.47
N LYS A 68 14.44 6.79 2.22
CA LYS A 68 14.35 6.74 3.69
C LYS A 68 13.35 5.71 4.17
N PHE A 69 12.14 5.68 3.60
CA PHE A 69 11.13 4.67 3.90
C PHE A 69 11.65 3.24 3.65
N LYS A 70 12.33 2.99 2.52
CA LYS A 70 12.94 1.69 2.21
C LYS A 70 14.08 1.28 3.17
N GLN A 71 14.75 2.24 3.82
CA GLN A 71 15.72 2.00 4.89
C GLN A 71 15.09 1.83 6.27
N LYS A 72 13.77 2.00 6.40
CA LYS A 72 13.04 2.10 7.68
C LYS A 72 13.41 3.35 8.50
N ASP A 73 13.98 4.37 7.88
CA ASP A 73 14.10 5.73 8.43
C ASP A 73 12.72 6.42 8.33
N TYR A 74 11.75 5.90 9.09
CA TYR A 74 10.37 6.39 9.07
C TYR A 74 10.26 7.80 9.66
N GLU A 75 11.03 8.10 10.72
CA GLU A 75 11.08 9.44 11.33
C GLU A 75 11.64 10.48 10.34
N GLY A 76 12.76 10.17 9.66
CA GLY A 76 13.31 11.03 8.62
C GLY A 76 12.40 11.16 7.40
N ALA A 77 11.67 10.10 7.02
CA ALA A 77 10.67 10.16 5.95
C ALA A 77 9.47 11.05 6.33
N ILE A 78 8.98 10.99 7.58
CA ILE A 78 7.89 11.85 8.08
C ILE A 78 8.34 13.31 8.09
N ALA A 79 9.48 13.61 8.70
CA ALA A 79 10.00 14.98 8.81
C ALA A 79 10.26 15.61 7.44
N LEU A 80 10.79 14.83 6.48
CA LEU A 80 10.96 15.27 5.11
C LEU A 80 9.62 15.48 4.38
N ALA A 81 8.63 14.60 4.61
CA ALA A 81 7.31 14.74 3.98
C ALA A 81 6.61 16.01 4.45
N GLU A 82 6.67 16.32 5.75
CA GLU A 82 6.09 17.55 6.31
C GLU A 82 6.84 18.82 5.89
N ARG A 83 8.13 18.72 5.58
CA ARG A 83 8.86 19.80 4.90
C ARG A 83 8.40 19.94 3.44
N PHE A 84 8.30 18.84 2.68
CA PHE A 84 7.89 18.88 1.28
C PHE A 84 6.47 19.43 1.10
N ILE A 85 5.50 18.94 1.87
CA ILE A 85 4.09 19.38 1.85
C ILE A 85 3.98 20.88 2.13
N ARG A 86 4.79 21.40 3.06
CA ARG A 86 4.79 22.80 3.51
C ARG A 86 5.48 23.75 2.53
N LEU A 87 6.55 23.31 1.86
CA LEU A 87 7.30 24.14 0.91
C LEU A 87 6.75 24.06 -0.52
N ASN A 88 6.20 22.90 -0.91
CA ASN A 88 5.77 22.60 -2.27
C ASN A 88 4.26 22.25 -2.38
N PRO A 89 3.32 23.02 -1.78
CA PRO A 89 1.90 22.63 -1.65
C PRO A 89 1.14 22.54 -2.97
N GLN A 90 1.66 23.11 -4.07
CA GLN A 90 1.09 23.05 -5.41
C GLN A 90 1.81 22.05 -6.34
N HIS A 91 2.81 21.31 -5.84
CA HIS A 91 3.57 20.37 -6.67
C HIS A 91 2.70 19.18 -7.11
N PRO A 92 2.72 18.73 -8.39
CA PRO A 92 1.82 17.69 -8.89
C PRO A 92 1.81 16.40 -8.06
N ASN A 93 3.00 15.95 -7.62
CA ASN A 93 3.18 14.74 -6.80
C ASN A 93 3.19 15.04 -5.28
N VAL A 94 2.55 16.12 -4.80
CA VAL A 94 2.51 16.41 -3.35
C VAL A 94 1.66 15.39 -2.58
N ASP A 95 0.68 14.77 -3.25
CA ASP A 95 -0.13 13.66 -2.73
C ASP A 95 0.74 12.46 -2.29
N TYR A 96 1.84 12.17 -3.02
CA TYR A 96 2.83 11.17 -2.64
C TYR A 96 3.46 11.48 -1.28
N ALA A 97 3.78 12.75 -0.98
CA ALA A 97 4.33 13.12 0.32
C ALA A 97 3.30 12.95 1.44
N TYR A 98 2.01 13.28 1.20
CA TYR A 98 0.93 12.96 2.14
C TYR A 98 0.80 11.44 2.39
N TYR A 99 0.91 10.65 1.33
CA TYR A 99 0.85 9.18 1.39
C TYR A 99 2.05 8.60 2.16
N VAL A 100 3.29 8.95 1.81
CA VAL A 100 4.49 8.46 2.52
C VAL A 100 4.46 8.84 3.99
N ARG A 101 3.97 10.05 4.35
CA ARG A 101 3.79 10.44 5.75
C ARG A 101 2.86 9.49 6.50
N GLY A 102 1.73 9.11 5.90
CA GLY A 102 0.78 8.15 6.46
C GLY A 102 1.34 6.73 6.58
N VAL A 103 1.96 6.20 5.51
CA VAL A 103 2.54 4.84 5.54
C VAL A 103 3.72 4.77 6.51
N SER A 104 4.57 5.79 6.56
CA SER A 104 5.68 5.84 7.52
C SER A 104 5.18 5.79 8.96
N ASN A 105 4.16 6.59 9.33
CA ASN A 105 3.53 6.51 10.65
C ASN A 105 2.89 5.12 10.91
N MET A 106 2.32 4.48 9.89
CA MET A 106 1.71 3.15 10.05
C MET A 106 2.76 2.04 10.32
N GLU A 107 3.96 2.18 9.75
CA GLU A 107 5.07 1.23 9.93
C GLU A 107 5.97 1.55 11.15
N MET A 108 5.79 2.72 11.81
CA MET A 108 6.46 2.99 13.08
C MET A 108 6.06 1.97 14.15
N ASN A 109 7.04 1.46 14.90
CA ASN A 109 6.90 0.34 15.84
C ASN A 109 6.33 -0.96 15.24
N TYR A 110 6.34 -1.11 13.91
CA TYR A 110 5.93 -2.35 13.24
C TYR A 110 7.05 -3.40 13.21
N ASP A 111 7.55 -3.78 14.40
CA ASP A 111 8.43 -4.93 14.55
C ASP A 111 7.71 -6.17 14.01
N SER A 112 8.21 -6.62 12.86
CA SER A 112 7.57 -7.64 12.03
C SER A 112 7.65 -9.03 12.67
N LEU A 113 8.52 -9.24 13.67
CA LEU A 113 8.67 -10.53 14.35
C LEU A 113 7.63 -10.69 15.47
N LEU A 114 7.44 -9.65 16.29
CA LEU A 114 6.54 -9.67 17.44
C LEU A 114 5.07 -9.92 17.04
N ARG A 115 4.67 -9.51 15.84
CA ARG A 115 3.37 -9.75 15.17
C ARG A 115 2.90 -11.21 15.19
N TYR A 116 3.83 -12.17 15.28
CA TYR A 116 3.54 -13.61 15.27
C TYR A 116 3.61 -14.27 16.65
N THR A 117 3.90 -13.50 17.70
CA THR A 117 4.05 -13.99 19.07
C THR A 117 2.84 -13.64 19.93
N SER A 118 2.53 -14.47 20.92
CA SER A 118 1.52 -14.15 21.95
C SER A 118 2.05 -13.20 23.04
N LEU A 119 3.21 -12.58 22.83
CA LEU A 119 3.92 -11.76 23.81
C LEU A 119 3.37 -10.33 23.81
N GLN A 120 2.43 -10.06 24.72
CA GLN A 120 2.09 -8.72 25.19
C GLN A 120 1.58 -7.72 24.13
N GLN A 121 0.70 -8.17 23.22
CA GLN A 121 -0.02 -7.27 22.29
C GLN A 121 -0.85 -6.19 23.02
N SER A 122 -1.14 -6.37 24.31
CA SER A 122 -1.75 -5.37 25.21
C SER A 122 -0.87 -4.16 25.53
N HIS A 123 0.40 -4.14 25.13
CA HIS A 123 1.33 -3.01 25.32
C HIS A 123 1.88 -2.45 23.99
N ARG A 124 1.30 -2.82 22.84
CA ARG A 124 1.59 -2.16 21.56
C ARG A 124 1.05 -0.74 21.62
N ASP A 125 1.92 0.26 21.52
CA ASP A 125 1.47 1.65 21.38
C ASP A 125 0.81 1.86 20.02
N VAL A 126 -0.47 2.21 20.05
CA VAL A 126 -1.30 2.49 18.86
C VAL A 126 -1.41 3.99 18.54
N SER A 127 -0.65 4.85 19.23
CA SER A 127 -0.61 6.30 18.95
C SER A 127 -0.28 6.59 17.48
N TYR A 128 0.79 5.97 16.95
CA TYR A 128 1.24 6.07 15.56
C TYR A 128 0.17 5.62 14.55
N LEU A 129 -0.61 4.57 14.86
CA LEU A 129 -1.72 4.14 14.01
C LEU A 129 -2.84 5.21 13.94
N LYS A 130 -3.13 5.89 15.06
CA LYS A 130 -4.09 7.01 15.08
C LYS A 130 -3.58 8.20 14.25
N VAL A 131 -2.28 8.51 14.30
CA VAL A 131 -1.65 9.54 13.46
C VAL A 131 -1.70 9.15 11.98
N ALA A 132 -1.35 7.91 11.64
CA ALA A 132 -1.41 7.36 10.28
C ALA A 132 -2.82 7.45 9.70
N TYR A 133 -3.85 7.08 10.47
CA TYR A 133 -5.25 7.21 10.07
C TYR A 133 -5.59 8.67 9.70
N GLN A 134 -5.23 9.63 10.55
CA GLN A 134 -5.48 11.05 10.27
C GLN A 134 -4.68 11.55 9.06
N ASN A 135 -3.47 11.04 8.81
CA ASN A 135 -2.68 11.36 7.62
C ASN A 135 -3.37 10.84 6.33
N PHE A 136 -3.94 9.64 6.36
CA PHE A 136 -4.71 9.09 5.23
C PHE A 136 -6.06 9.79 5.02
N VAL A 137 -6.75 10.21 6.10
CA VAL A 137 -7.91 11.11 6.02
C VAL A 137 -7.53 12.43 5.33
N ASP A 138 -6.41 13.03 5.70
CA ASP A 138 -5.91 14.27 5.10
C ASP A 138 -5.59 14.09 3.60
N LEU A 139 -4.94 12.99 3.23
CA LEU A 139 -4.68 12.61 1.84
C LEU A 139 -5.97 12.50 1.02
N ILE A 140 -6.91 11.64 1.44
CA ILE A 140 -8.14 11.36 0.69
C ILE A 140 -9.03 12.60 0.60
N ARG A 141 -9.09 13.41 1.67
CA ARG A 141 -9.87 14.66 1.70
C ARG A 141 -9.32 15.73 0.76
N ARG A 142 -8.00 15.78 0.56
CA ARG A 142 -7.33 16.81 -0.28
C ARG A 142 -7.14 16.35 -1.73
N PHE A 143 -6.91 15.06 -1.93
CA PHE A 143 -6.59 14.44 -3.22
C PHE A 143 -7.44 13.18 -3.46
N PRO A 144 -8.78 13.29 -3.51
CA PRO A 144 -9.67 12.12 -3.62
C PRO A 144 -9.43 11.30 -4.90
N SER A 145 -8.96 11.95 -5.97
CA SER A 145 -8.57 11.33 -7.25
C SER A 145 -7.12 10.83 -7.32
N SER A 146 -6.34 10.93 -6.24
CA SER A 146 -4.96 10.43 -6.19
C SER A 146 -4.92 8.91 -6.39
N GLN A 147 -3.89 8.44 -7.12
CA GLN A 147 -3.54 7.02 -7.25
C GLN A 147 -3.38 6.31 -5.89
N TYR A 148 -3.01 7.04 -4.84
CA TYR A 148 -2.79 6.51 -3.49
C TYR A 148 -4.07 6.38 -2.66
N SER A 149 -5.16 7.07 -3.02
CA SER A 149 -6.37 7.16 -2.19
C SER A 149 -7.09 5.82 -2.00
N VAL A 150 -6.99 4.90 -2.96
CA VAL A 150 -7.57 3.54 -2.86
C VAL A 150 -6.82 2.67 -1.84
N ASP A 151 -5.49 2.69 -1.87
CA ASP A 151 -4.65 1.96 -0.89
C ASP A 151 -4.77 2.62 0.49
N ALA A 152 -4.73 3.95 0.57
CA ALA A 152 -4.91 4.70 1.82
C ALA A 152 -6.23 4.35 2.52
N ALA A 153 -7.33 4.20 1.78
CA ALA A 153 -8.61 3.74 2.32
C ALA A 153 -8.56 2.30 2.85
N GLN A 154 -7.82 1.41 2.18
CA GLN A 154 -7.58 0.03 2.67
C GLN A 154 -6.71 0.02 3.94
N ARG A 155 -5.67 0.88 4.03
CA ARG A 155 -4.86 1.06 5.25
C ARG A 155 -5.68 1.65 6.39
N MET A 156 -6.55 2.63 6.14
CA MET A 156 -7.49 3.15 7.14
C MET A 156 -8.42 2.06 7.68
N LYS A 157 -8.95 1.19 6.81
CA LYS A 157 -9.75 0.03 7.23
C LYS A 157 -8.92 -0.93 8.09
N PHE A 158 -7.69 -1.25 7.70
CA PHE A 158 -6.78 -2.09 8.47
C PHE A 158 -6.44 -1.49 9.84
N ILE A 159 -6.12 -0.20 9.91
CA ILE A 159 -5.87 0.53 11.16
C ILE A 159 -7.09 0.46 12.09
N GLY A 160 -8.31 0.60 11.56
CA GLY A 160 -9.53 0.42 12.35
C GLY A 160 -9.63 -0.96 12.99
N GLN A 161 -9.20 -2.02 12.30
CA GLN A 161 -9.17 -3.40 12.83
C GLN A 161 -8.12 -3.54 13.94
N GLU A 162 -6.89 -3.04 13.77
CA GLU A 162 -5.85 -3.07 14.81
C GLU A 162 -6.26 -2.25 16.06
N LEU A 163 -6.93 -1.11 15.88
CA LEU A 163 -7.42 -0.28 16.98
C LEU A 163 -8.56 -0.97 17.74
N ALA A 164 -9.53 -1.57 17.03
CA ALA A 164 -10.58 -2.36 17.66
C ALA A 164 -10.03 -3.60 18.38
N GLU A 165 -9.03 -4.26 17.80
CA GLU A 165 -8.34 -5.41 18.40
C GLU A 165 -7.56 -5.01 19.67
N SER A 166 -6.97 -3.82 19.72
CA SER A 166 -6.34 -3.28 20.93
C SER A 166 -7.36 -3.11 22.07
N GLU A 167 -8.52 -2.50 21.80
CA GLU A 167 -9.59 -2.33 22.79
C GLU A 167 -10.20 -3.68 23.22
N MET A 168 -10.37 -4.62 22.29
CA MET A 168 -10.82 -5.98 22.65
C MET A 168 -9.77 -6.75 23.46
N ASN A 169 -8.46 -6.52 23.28
CA ASN A 169 -7.45 -7.11 24.16
C ASN A 169 -7.52 -6.54 25.58
N ALA A 170 -7.83 -5.25 25.76
CA ALA A 170 -8.15 -4.67 27.06
C ALA A 170 -9.45 -5.26 27.66
N ALA A 171 -10.51 -5.41 26.86
CA ALA A 171 -11.77 -6.03 27.29
C ALA A 171 -11.56 -7.49 27.76
N ARG A 172 -10.84 -8.31 26.97
CA ARG A 172 -10.46 -9.70 27.31
C ARG A 172 -9.64 -9.78 28.61
N PHE A 173 -8.79 -8.79 28.87
CA PHE A 173 -8.00 -8.69 30.11
C PHE A 173 -8.88 -8.34 31.32
N ASN A 174 -9.79 -7.38 31.17
CA ASN A 174 -10.74 -6.99 32.21
C ASN A 174 -11.72 -8.14 32.54
N VAL A 175 -12.20 -8.88 31.53
CA VAL A 175 -12.98 -10.12 31.71
C VAL A 175 -12.21 -11.17 32.53
N LYS A 176 -10.91 -11.40 32.26
CA LYS A 176 -10.08 -12.32 33.06
C LYS A 176 -9.93 -11.87 34.53
N ARG A 177 -9.96 -10.56 34.78
CA ARG A 177 -9.89 -9.94 36.12
C ARG A 177 -11.26 -9.76 36.81
N LYS A 178 -12.36 -10.19 36.19
CA LYS A 178 -13.74 -9.94 36.65
C LYS A 178 -14.13 -8.45 36.75
N ALA A 179 -13.41 -7.58 36.05
CA ALA A 179 -13.67 -6.14 36.01
C ALA A 179 -14.75 -5.84 34.94
N TRP A 180 -15.99 -6.25 35.22
CA TRP A 180 -17.07 -6.30 34.21
C TRP A 180 -17.42 -4.94 33.61
N ILE A 181 -17.46 -3.88 34.42
CA ILE A 181 -17.73 -2.50 33.93
C ILE A 181 -16.65 -2.09 32.92
N ALA A 182 -15.37 -2.23 33.29
CA ALA A 182 -14.24 -1.91 32.41
C ALA A 182 -14.08 -2.89 31.22
N ALA A 183 -14.78 -4.02 31.21
CA ALA A 183 -14.91 -4.88 30.03
C ALA A 183 -16.03 -4.38 29.10
N ALA A 184 -17.18 -4.03 29.66
CA ALA A 184 -18.31 -3.43 28.94
C ALA A 184 -17.90 -2.12 28.25
N GLU A 185 -17.31 -1.16 28.96
CA GLU A 185 -16.84 0.12 28.42
C GLU A 185 -15.94 -0.05 27.18
N ARG A 186 -14.99 -0.99 27.24
CA ARG A 186 -14.03 -1.26 26.16
C ARG A 186 -14.69 -1.89 24.94
N SER A 187 -15.68 -2.76 25.14
CA SER A 187 -16.45 -3.35 24.06
C SER A 187 -17.51 -2.40 23.48
N GLN A 188 -18.13 -1.56 24.29
CA GLN A 188 -19.01 -0.49 23.83
C GLN A 188 -18.25 0.48 22.91
N TRP A 189 -17.05 0.92 23.33
CA TRP A 189 -16.19 1.78 22.51
C TRP A 189 -15.91 1.21 21.12
N VAL A 190 -15.70 -0.12 21.01
CA VAL A 190 -15.48 -0.81 19.72
C VAL A 190 -16.71 -0.75 18.81
N ILE A 191 -17.92 -0.87 19.36
CA ILE A 191 -19.16 -0.81 18.58
C ILE A 191 -19.45 0.62 18.13
N GLU A 192 -19.19 1.61 18.99
CA GLU A 192 -19.41 3.03 18.69
C GLU A 192 -18.41 3.58 17.65
N HIS A 193 -17.12 3.25 17.79
CA HIS A 193 -16.05 3.86 16.99
C HIS A 193 -15.57 2.98 15.83
N TYR A 194 -15.77 1.67 15.90
CA TYR A 194 -15.28 0.71 14.91
C TYR A 194 -16.36 -0.28 14.39
N PRO A 195 -17.60 0.16 14.06
CA PRO A 195 -18.75 -0.73 13.76
C PRO A 195 -18.59 -1.63 12.51
N GLN A 196 -17.57 -1.39 11.67
CA GLN A 196 -17.29 -2.20 10.46
C GLN A 196 -16.11 -3.19 10.65
N THR A 197 -15.70 -3.45 11.90
CA THR A 197 -14.56 -4.34 12.22
C THR A 197 -14.99 -5.75 12.63
N PRO A 198 -14.17 -6.78 12.39
CA PRO A 198 -14.47 -8.15 12.80
C PRO A 198 -14.46 -8.38 14.32
N GLN A 199 -14.13 -7.35 15.11
CA GLN A 199 -14.20 -7.34 16.57
C GLN A 199 -15.62 -7.14 17.10
N VAL A 200 -16.53 -6.53 16.32
CA VAL A 200 -17.92 -6.21 16.73
C VAL A 200 -18.70 -7.41 17.30
N PRO A 201 -18.63 -8.64 16.74
CA PRO A 201 -19.29 -9.81 17.30
C PRO A 201 -18.75 -10.19 18.70
N GLU A 202 -17.43 -10.05 18.92
CA GLU A 202 -16.81 -10.29 20.22
C GLU A 202 -17.11 -9.16 21.22
N ALA A 203 -17.24 -7.92 20.75
CA ALA A 203 -17.65 -6.79 21.56
C ALA A 203 -19.09 -6.96 22.07
N LEU A 204 -20.04 -7.30 21.19
CA LEU A 204 -21.44 -7.58 21.55
C LEU A 204 -21.53 -8.76 22.53
N ALA A 205 -20.78 -9.84 22.27
CA ALA A 205 -20.67 -10.98 23.18
C ALA A 205 -20.13 -10.58 24.57
N THR A 206 -19.10 -9.72 24.61
CA THR A 206 -18.48 -9.25 25.85
C THR A 206 -19.39 -8.31 26.64
N LEU A 207 -20.19 -7.47 25.98
CA LEU A 207 -21.23 -6.65 26.61
C LEU A 207 -22.30 -7.52 27.25
N ALA A 208 -22.94 -8.39 26.46
CA ALA A 208 -23.96 -9.33 26.94
C ALA A 208 -23.47 -10.14 28.15
N TYR A 209 -22.25 -10.65 28.10
CA TYR A 209 -21.64 -11.38 29.22
C TYR A 209 -21.34 -10.47 30.42
N SER A 210 -20.84 -9.25 30.22
CA SER A 210 -20.49 -8.34 31.32
C SER A 210 -21.73 -7.84 32.07
N TYR A 211 -22.82 -7.49 31.36
CA TYR A 211 -24.09 -7.14 31.99
C TYR A 211 -24.73 -8.34 32.72
N ASP A 212 -24.63 -9.56 32.16
CA ASP A 212 -25.07 -10.78 32.87
C ASP A 212 -24.35 -10.93 34.22
N GLN A 213 -23.03 -10.74 34.25
CA GLN A 213 -22.22 -10.87 35.46
C GLN A 213 -22.38 -9.69 36.44
N LEU A 214 -22.87 -8.53 35.98
CA LEU A 214 -23.28 -7.40 36.82
C LEU A 214 -24.71 -7.57 37.39
N GLY A 215 -25.47 -8.56 36.91
CA GLY A 215 -26.85 -8.80 37.33
C GLY A 215 -27.91 -8.10 36.48
N ASP A 216 -27.52 -7.23 35.55
CA ASP A 216 -28.44 -6.61 34.59
C ASP A 216 -28.80 -7.60 33.47
N LYS A 217 -29.79 -8.43 33.77
CA LYS A 217 -30.32 -9.43 32.83
C LYS A 217 -31.11 -8.79 31.68
N ALA A 218 -31.63 -7.57 31.85
CA ALA A 218 -32.42 -6.90 30.82
C ALA A 218 -31.50 -6.41 29.68
N THR A 219 -30.46 -5.64 30.02
CA THR A 219 -29.48 -5.17 29.04
C THR A 219 -28.69 -6.33 28.45
N SER A 220 -28.35 -7.35 29.25
CA SER A 220 -27.74 -8.58 28.75
C SER A 220 -28.60 -9.28 27.68
N GLN A 221 -29.91 -9.42 27.92
CA GLN A 221 -30.83 -10.10 27.00
C GLN A 221 -31.01 -9.34 25.68
N GLN A 222 -31.00 -8.00 25.70
CA GLN A 222 -31.01 -7.17 24.49
C GLN A 222 -29.79 -7.43 23.60
N TYR A 223 -28.57 -7.44 24.15
CA TYR A 223 -27.37 -7.77 23.38
C TYR A 223 -27.37 -9.24 22.89
N ILE A 224 -27.94 -10.17 23.67
CA ILE A 224 -28.17 -11.56 23.25
C ILE A 224 -29.13 -11.65 22.04
N GLU A 225 -30.14 -10.78 21.95
CA GLU A 225 -31.05 -10.71 20.79
C GLU A 225 -30.36 -10.16 19.54
N VAL A 226 -29.55 -9.10 19.68
CA VAL A 226 -28.70 -8.60 18.58
C VAL A 226 -27.75 -9.70 18.09
N LEU A 227 -27.16 -10.49 18.99
CA LEU A 227 -26.33 -11.65 18.65
C LEU A 227 -27.13 -12.77 17.97
N LYS A 228 -28.35 -13.11 18.44
CA LYS A 228 -29.21 -14.12 17.79
C LYS A 228 -29.55 -13.75 16.33
N LEU A 229 -29.77 -12.47 16.06
CA LEU A 229 -30.13 -11.96 14.72
C LEU A 229 -28.94 -11.94 13.75
N ASN A 230 -27.75 -11.54 14.21
CA ASN A 230 -26.60 -11.27 13.33
C ASN A 230 -25.49 -12.32 13.40
N TYR A 231 -25.30 -12.95 14.57
CA TYR A 231 -24.18 -13.84 14.88
C TYR A 231 -24.65 -15.08 15.69
N PRO A 232 -25.61 -15.89 15.18
CA PRO A 232 -26.21 -16.98 15.95
C PRO A 232 -25.22 -18.08 16.38
N SER A 233 -24.04 -18.17 15.76
CA SER A 233 -22.91 -19.01 16.22
C SER A 233 -22.41 -18.66 17.62
N LEU A 234 -22.62 -17.41 18.05
CA LEU A 234 -22.15 -16.86 19.33
C LEU A 234 -23.14 -17.02 20.48
N VAL A 235 -24.30 -17.66 20.26
CA VAL A 235 -25.31 -17.89 21.30
C VAL A 235 -25.52 -19.40 21.50
N ASN A 236 -25.40 -19.85 22.74
CA ASN A 236 -25.58 -21.24 23.13
C ASN A 236 -27.07 -21.63 23.11
N LYS A 237 -27.37 -22.94 22.99
CA LYS A 237 -28.76 -23.47 23.02
C LYS A 237 -29.55 -23.15 24.30
N ASN A 238 -28.88 -22.82 25.40
CA ASN A 238 -29.48 -22.37 26.66
C ASN A 238 -29.64 -20.84 26.75
N GLY A 239 -29.45 -20.10 25.65
CA GLY A 239 -29.58 -18.65 25.56
C GLY A 239 -28.35 -17.84 25.98
N THR A 240 -27.33 -18.44 26.60
CA THR A 240 -26.15 -17.69 27.07
C THR A 240 -25.11 -17.44 25.97
N VAL A 241 -24.23 -16.47 26.17
CA VAL A 241 -23.17 -16.11 25.21
C VAL A 241 -22.07 -17.18 25.15
N ASN A 242 -21.66 -17.56 23.94
CA ASN A 242 -20.50 -18.41 23.69
C ASN A 242 -19.20 -17.60 23.62
N MET A 243 -18.70 -17.18 24.79
CA MET A 243 -17.44 -16.42 24.93
C MET A 243 -16.19 -17.15 24.40
N ARG A 244 -16.28 -18.45 24.09
CA ARG A 244 -15.20 -19.22 23.44
C ARG A 244 -15.27 -19.12 21.91
N ALA A 245 -16.47 -19.12 21.32
CA ALA A 245 -16.65 -18.88 19.90
C ALA A 245 -16.31 -17.41 19.55
N ALA A 246 -16.79 -16.45 20.33
CA ALA A 246 -16.59 -15.02 20.09
C ALA A 246 -15.11 -14.63 19.95
N ARG A 247 -14.26 -15.07 20.90
CA ARG A 247 -12.80 -14.90 20.88
C ARG A 247 -12.10 -15.60 19.71
N LYS A 248 -12.72 -16.64 19.14
CA LYS A 248 -12.20 -17.31 17.94
C LYS A 248 -12.58 -16.50 16.70
N GLU A 249 -13.80 -15.97 16.65
CA GLU A 249 -14.35 -15.23 15.49
C GLU A 249 -13.58 -13.94 15.17
N GLY A 250 -13.24 -13.10 16.16
CA GLY A 250 -12.36 -11.94 15.91
C GLY A 250 -10.97 -12.34 15.40
N ASN A 251 -10.35 -13.35 16.04
CA ASN A 251 -8.96 -13.71 15.78
C ASN A 251 -8.70 -14.38 14.40
N TRP A 252 -9.66 -15.06 13.78
CA TRP A 252 -9.42 -15.68 12.45
C TRP A 252 -9.50 -14.67 11.31
N ILE A 253 -10.42 -13.69 11.37
CA ILE A 253 -10.58 -12.70 10.32
C ILE A 253 -9.34 -11.81 10.25
N ASN A 254 -8.85 -11.33 11.41
CA ASN A 254 -7.56 -10.64 11.49
C ASN A 254 -6.45 -11.48 10.83
N ARG A 255 -6.30 -12.75 11.21
CA ARG A 255 -5.24 -13.62 10.65
C ARG A 255 -5.36 -13.85 9.14
N ALA A 256 -6.56 -13.73 8.56
CA ALA A 256 -6.77 -13.80 7.12
C ALA A 256 -6.42 -12.46 6.42
N THR A 257 -6.86 -11.31 6.95
CA THR A 257 -6.57 -9.98 6.36
C THR A 257 -5.09 -9.60 6.49
N LEU A 258 -4.45 -9.96 7.61
CA LEU A 258 -3.03 -9.70 7.93
C LEU A 258 -2.03 -10.34 6.94
N GLY A 259 -2.47 -11.23 6.03
CA GLY A 259 -1.59 -11.97 5.11
C GLY A 259 -1.51 -11.48 3.67
N ILE A 260 -2.43 -10.61 3.21
CA ILE A 260 -2.64 -10.35 1.77
C ILE A 260 -2.20 -8.95 1.33
N LEU A 261 -2.38 -7.93 2.17
CA LEU A 261 -2.14 -6.51 1.82
C LEU A 261 -0.67 -6.07 1.98
N GLY A 262 0.27 -6.83 1.41
CA GLY A 262 1.70 -6.54 1.53
C GLY A 262 2.69 -7.55 0.94
N ARG A 263 2.24 -8.48 0.08
CA ARG A 263 3.13 -9.36 -0.69
C ARG A 263 3.08 -8.99 -2.17
N GLU A 264 4.24 -9.05 -2.81
CA GLU A 264 4.41 -8.94 -4.26
C GLU A 264 3.51 -9.94 -5.00
N SER A 265 3.07 -9.56 -6.19
CA SER A 265 2.11 -10.29 -7.03
C SER A 265 2.70 -11.57 -7.64
N LYS A 266 2.87 -12.61 -6.82
CA LYS A 266 2.92 -14.00 -7.28
C LYS A 266 1.57 -14.66 -7.06
N SER A 267 0.83 -14.84 -8.15
CA SER A 267 -0.41 -15.60 -8.19
C SER A 267 -0.17 -17.04 -7.73
N VAL A 268 -0.96 -17.47 -6.75
CA VAL A 268 -1.08 -18.88 -6.34
C VAL A 268 -2.55 -19.23 -6.43
N THR A 269 -2.91 -20.00 -7.46
CA THR A 269 -4.25 -20.55 -7.62
C THR A 269 -4.50 -21.64 -6.57
N PRO A 270 -5.64 -21.61 -5.85
CA PRO A 270 -5.92 -22.59 -4.80
C PRO A 270 -6.62 -23.84 -5.37
N ASP A 271 -5.84 -24.85 -5.76
CA ASP A 271 -6.36 -26.18 -6.05
C ASP A 271 -6.58 -27.01 -4.78
N THR A 272 -7.61 -27.87 -4.80
CA THR A 272 -7.99 -28.77 -3.70
C THR A 272 -7.75 -30.23 -4.10
N THR A 273 -7.18 -31.05 -3.21
CA THR A 273 -6.87 -32.48 -3.40
C THR A 273 -8.13 -33.37 -3.36
N THR A 274 -8.19 -34.63 -3.86
CA THR A 274 -7.17 -35.65 -4.26
C THR A 274 -7.83 -36.57 -5.35
N SER A 275 -7.29 -37.66 -5.95
CA SER A 275 -6.07 -38.50 -5.85
C SER A 275 -5.92 -39.38 -7.13
N SER A 276 -4.92 -40.29 -7.15
CA SER A 276 -4.96 -41.66 -7.74
C SER A 276 -5.58 -41.85 -9.16
N GLU A 277 -4.86 -42.16 -10.25
CA GLU A 277 -3.85 -43.22 -10.44
C GLU A 277 -3.09 -43.14 -11.80
N THR A 278 -1.82 -43.58 -11.79
CA THR A 278 -1.04 -44.33 -12.82
C THR A 278 -1.06 -43.98 -14.34
N GLU A 279 0.08 -43.42 -14.83
CA GLU A 279 0.87 -43.69 -16.09
C GLU A 279 0.21 -44.13 -17.44
N PRO A 280 0.79 -43.80 -18.64
CA PRO A 280 1.50 -42.57 -19.05
C PRO A 280 1.25 -42.10 -20.52
N LYS A 281 1.75 -40.88 -20.85
CA LYS A 281 2.03 -40.30 -22.20
C LYS A 281 0.92 -40.30 -23.29
N ARG A 282 0.35 -39.12 -23.58
CA ARG A 282 -0.08 -38.68 -24.94
C ARG A 282 0.27 -37.18 -25.19
N SER A 283 0.27 -36.77 -26.46
CA SER A 283 0.94 -35.55 -26.96
C SER A 283 0.23 -34.21 -26.68
N LEU A 284 1.01 -33.12 -26.61
CA LEU A 284 0.59 -31.76 -26.23
C LEU A 284 -0.04 -30.91 -27.35
N LEU A 285 0.18 -31.22 -28.63
CA LEU A 285 -0.12 -30.29 -29.72
C LEU A 285 -1.61 -30.18 -30.14
N ASN A 286 -2.46 -31.15 -29.79
CA ASN A 286 -3.87 -31.19 -30.21
C ASN A 286 -4.84 -30.33 -29.34
N ARG A 287 -4.36 -29.30 -28.63
CA ARG A 287 -5.19 -28.52 -27.67
C ARG A 287 -5.27 -27.02 -27.90
N VAL A 288 -4.61 -26.44 -28.91
CA VAL A 288 -4.62 -24.98 -29.15
C VAL A 288 -4.81 -24.60 -30.64
N SER A 289 -5.31 -25.52 -31.47
CA SER A 289 -5.61 -25.26 -32.88
C SER A 289 -6.95 -25.87 -33.31
N PHE A 290 -8.00 -25.04 -33.34
CA PHE A 290 -9.31 -25.40 -33.89
C PHE A 290 -9.30 -25.42 -35.43
N GLY A 291 -8.59 -26.39 -36.01
CA GLY A 291 -8.84 -26.91 -37.37
C GLY A 291 -8.76 -25.96 -38.58
N LEU A 292 -8.27 -24.73 -38.43
CA LEU A 292 -8.32 -23.69 -39.46
C LEU A 292 -6.94 -23.42 -40.09
N ILE A 293 -6.66 -24.16 -41.18
CA ILE A 293 -5.65 -23.85 -42.22
C ILE A 293 -4.18 -23.96 -41.74
N GLY A 294 -3.20 -24.43 -42.52
CA GLY A 294 -3.21 -25.01 -43.87
C GLY A 294 -1.79 -24.94 -44.45
N ASN A 295 -1.23 -26.05 -44.93
CA ASN A 295 0.22 -26.20 -45.18
C ASN A 295 0.70 -25.67 -46.55
N SER A 296 1.81 -24.91 -46.59
CA SER A 296 2.56 -24.58 -47.83
C SER A 296 3.99 -24.03 -47.59
N GLY A 297 5.04 -24.71 -48.08
CA GLY A 297 6.45 -24.24 -48.12
C GLY A 297 7.20 -24.22 -46.77
N LYS A 298 8.50 -24.55 -46.59
CA LYS A 298 9.71 -24.65 -47.45
C LYS A 298 10.11 -23.38 -48.20
N GLU A 299 11.39 -23.00 -48.34
CA GLU A 299 12.69 -23.51 -47.80
C GLU A 299 13.21 -22.56 -46.66
N GLU A 300 14.28 -22.77 -45.85
CA GLU A 300 15.74 -22.90 -46.11
C GLU A 300 16.31 -21.77 -47.03
N THR A 301 17.47 -21.12 -46.80
CA THR A 301 18.68 -21.46 -45.99
C THR A 301 19.50 -20.20 -45.55
N GLU A 302 20.50 -20.42 -44.69
CA GLU A 302 21.82 -19.73 -44.63
C GLU A 302 22.05 -18.36 -43.91
N GLU A 303 23.35 -18.07 -43.74
CA GLU A 303 24.00 -17.23 -42.71
C GLU A 303 24.15 -15.74 -43.11
N THR A 304 24.42 -14.77 -42.22
CA THR A 304 25.78 -14.50 -41.68
C THR A 304 25.83 -13.24 -40.78
N THR A 305 26.96 -13.06 -40.08
CA THR A 305 27.52 -11.83 -39.46
C THR A 305 27.03 -11.38 -38.07
N ASN A 306 27.98 -10.80 -37.32
CA ASN A 306 27.81 -10.33 -35.94
C ASN A 306 27.46 -8.83 -35.89
N THR A 307 26.67 -8.42 -34.89
CA THR A 307 27.03 -7.32 -33.96
C THR A 307 26.15 -7.43 -32.70
N PRO A 308 26.71 -7.38 -31.48
CA PRO A 308 25.90 -7.31 -30.26
C PRO A 308 25.33 -5.89 -30.10
N VAL A 309 24.15 -5.63 -30.67
CA VAL A 309 23.37 -4.43 -30.31
C VAL A 309 22.78 -4.65 -28.93
N GLU A 310 23.33 -3.96 -27.93
CA GLU A 310 22.79 -4.02 -26.56
C GLU A 310 21.36 -3.47 -26.55
N ALA A 311 20.39 -4.36 -26.32
CA ALA A 311 18.98 -3.97 -26.29
C ALA A 311 18.73 -2.92 -25.19
N PRO A 312 17.93 -1.86 -25.45
CA PRO A 312 17.67 -0.82 -24.46
C PRO A 312 17.03 -1.44 -23.21
N LYS A 313 17.72 -1.32 -22.08
CA LYS A 313 17.20 -1.75 -20.78
C LYS A 313 15.94 -0.93 -20.49
N SER A 314 14.81 -1.59 -20.27
CA SER A 314 13.51 -0.95 -20.07
C SER A 314 13.58 0.15 -18.99
N GLU A 315 13.10 1.35 -19.31
CA GLU A 315 13.11 2.50 -18.39
C GLU A 315 12.19 2.28 -17.18
N ARG A 316 12.70 1.63 -16.15
CA ARG A 316 12.06 1.48 -14.82
C ARG A 316 12.17 2.77 -14.00
N SER A 317 11.86 3.89 -14.66
CA SER A 317 12.50 5.18 -14.43
C SER A 317 12.17 5.81 -13.06
N TRP A 318 10.90 6.08 -12.78
CA TRP A 318 10.49 6.76 -11.53
C TRP A 318 9.05 6.45 -11.08
N THR A 319 8.12 6.35 -12.03
CA THR A 319 6.69 6.05 -11.83
C THR A 319 6.45 4.79 -10.98
N ASN A 320 7.20 3.71 -11.23
CA ASN A 320 7.11 2.47 -10.44
C ASN A 320 7.57 2.64 -8.97
N ARG A 321 8.43 3.64 -8.67
CA ARG A 321 8.87 3.92 -7.29
C ARG A 321 7.87 4.78 -6.55
N LEU A 322 7.30 5.81 -7.20
CA LEU A 322 6.23 6.64 -6.64
C LEU A 322 4.96 5.81 -6.37
N SER A 323 4.53 4.99 -7.33
CA SER A 323 3.42 4.05 -7.13
C SER A 323 3.74 2.91 -6.15
N PHE A 324 4.95 2.82 -5.58
CA PHE A 324 5.42 1.68 -4.77
C PHE A 324 5.26 0.29 -5.43
N GLY A 325 5.09 0.23 -6.75
CA GLY A 325 4.78 -0.98 -7.52
C GLY A 325 3.29 -1.34 -7.61
N LEU A 326 2.37 -0.49 -7.18
CA LEU A 326 0.93 -0.78 -7.13
C LEU A 326 0.24 -0.81 -8.52
N LEU A 327 0.86 -0.21 -9.54
CA LEU A 327 0.26 0.02 -10.86
C LEU A 327 0.77 -0.91 -11.98
N ASP A 328 1.73 -1.79 -11.70
CA ASP A 328 2.40 -2.58 -12.74
C ASP A 328 1.54 -3.79 -13.19
N LYS A 329 0.71 -3.54 -14.22
CA LYS A 329 0.29 -4.58 -15.17
C LYS A 329 1.26 -4.53 -16.37
N PRO A 330 1.80 -5.66 -16.84
CA PRO A 330 2.58 -5.68 -18.07
C PRO A 330 1.66 -5.38 -19.26
N GLU A 331 1.77 -4.19 -19.82
CA GLU A 331 1.10 -3.86 -21.08
C GLU A 331 1.66 -4.74 -22.21
N PRO A 332 0.80 -5.31 -23.08
CA PRO A 332 1.28 -5.99 -24.28
C PRO A 332 1.97 -4.97 -25.17
N LYS A 333 3.21 -5.24 -25.58
CA LYS A 333 4.01 -4.32 -26.42
C LYS A 333 3.22 -3.89 -27.66
N ALA A 334 2.96 -2.59 -27.78
CA ALA A 334 2.52 -2.00 -29.04
C ALA A 334 3.62 -2.24 -30.10
N ALA A 335 3.24 -2.81 -31.23
CA ALA A 335 4.13 -3.02 -32.36
C ALA A 335 4.02 -1.82 -33.33
N GLU A 336 4.72 -0.74 -33.03
CA GLU A 336 4.93 0.35 -33.99
C GLU A 336 5.98 -0.05 -35.03
N GLY A 337 5.71 0.19 -36.32
CA GLY A 337 6.70 -0.04 -37.38
C GLY A 337 6.16 -0.58 -38.71
N ALA A 338 5.15 0.05 -39.30
CA ALA A 338 4.67 -0.26 -40.66
C ALA A 338 4.33 1.01 -41.45
N THR A 339 5.34 1.81 -41.76
CA THR A 339 5.22 2.96 -42.68
C THR A 339 4.95 2.48 -44.10
N ILE A 340 3.84 2.92 -44.71
CA ILE A 340 3.55 2.69 -46.14
C ILE A 340 3.43 4.05 -46.84
N ALA A 341 4.20 4.21 -47.91
CA ALA A 341 4.26 5.40 -48.76
C ALA A 341 3.30 5.27 -49.97
N PRO A 342 3.06 6.32 -50.77
CA PRO A 342 1.74 6.57 -51.37
C PRO A 342 1.44 5.84 -52.67
N ALA A 343 0.13 5.68 -52.95
CA ALA A 343 -0.44 5.42 -54.26
C ALA A 343 -1.21 6.66 -54.77
N THR A 344 -1.40 6.79 -56.09
CA THR A 344 -1.72 8.08 -56.75
C THR A 344 -3.01 8.09 -57.57
N SER A 345 -3.66 9.27 -57.62
CA SER A 345 -4.69 9.68 -58.61
C SER A 345 -6.09 9.02 -58.44
N SER A 346 -7.23 9.60 -58.84
CA SER A 346 -7.60 10.83 -59.59
C SER A 346 -9.02 11.32 -59.18
N SER A 347 -9.46 12.51 -59.66
CA SER A 347 -10.88 13.02 -59.68
C SER A 347 -11.44 13.45 -58.29
N GLU A 348 -12.15 14.58 -58.10
CA GLU A 348 -12.32 15.81 -58.90
C GLU A 348 -12.70 17.01 -58.00
N ALA A 349 -12.79 18.22 -58.56
CA ALA A 349 -13.15 19.48 -57.89
C ALA A 349 -14.52 20.01 -58.43
N PRO A 350 -15.06 21.21 -58.08
CA PRO A 350 -14.50 22.30 -57.24
C PRO A 350 -15.50 23.05 -56.30
N SER A 351 -14.98 24.12 -55.66
CA SER A 351 -15.68 25.35 -55.21
C SER A 351 -16.51 25.28 -53.90
N ALA A 352 -16.67 26.35 -53.10
CA ALA A 352 -16.04 27.69 -53.08
C ALA A 352 -15.86 28.19 -51.61
N SER A 353 -15.28 29.38 -51.43
CA SER A 353 -14.93 30.02 -50.14
C SER A 353 -15.54 31.44 -50.08
N PRO A 354 -15.31 32.28 -49.05
CA PRO A 354 -15.74 32.20 -47.64
C PRO A 354 -16.69 33.36 -47.26
N ALA A 355 -17.14 33.41 -45.99
CA ALA A 355 -17.57 34.67 -45.36
C ALA A 355 -17.46 34.60 -43.82
N ASP A 356 -16.65 35.47 -43.23
CA ASP A 356 -16.63 35.77 -41.80
C ASP A 356 -17.67 36.87 -41.48
N ASN A 357 -18.33 36.79 -40.31
CA ASN A 357 -18.15 37.81 -39.25
C ASN A 357 -18.97 37.53 -37.98
N GLU A 358 -18.38 37.92 -36.84
CA GLU A 358 -19.09 38.17 -35.58
C GLU A 358 -19.90 39.47 -35.63
N ALA A 359 -21.05 39.49 -34.94
CA ALA A 359 -21.74 40.71 -34.52
C ALA A 359 -22.74 40.41 -33.38
N ASP A 360 -22.35 40.68 -32.14
CA ASP A 360 -23.30 41.01 -31.07
C ASP A 360 -23.93 42.39 -31.36
N ASP A 361 -25.24 42.54 -31.20
CA ASP A 361 -25.80 43.52 -30.24
C ASP A 361 -27.31 43.28 -29.94
N ALA A 362 -27.74 43.76 -28.77
CA ALA A 362 -29.07 44.00 -28.22
C ALA A 362 -30.35 43.53 -28.96
N ALA A 363 -31.25 42.85 -28.23
CA ALA A 363 -32.48 43.48 -27.70
C ALA A 363 -33.33 42.58 -26.76
N GLN A 364 -33.90 43.22 -25.73
CA GLN A 364 -35.01 42.82 -24.83
C GLN A 364 -34.77 41.67 -23.83
#